data_AF-D0UJ83-F1
#
_entry.id   AF-D0UJ83-F1
#
_cell.length_a   1.000
_cell.length_b   1.000
_cell.length_c   1.000
_cell.angle_alpha   90.00
_cell.angle_beta   90.00
_cell.angle_gamma   90.00
#
_symmetry.space_group_name_H-M   'P 1'
#
loop_
_entity.id
_entity.type
_entity.pdbx_description
1 polymer ?
#
loop_
_entity_poly.entity_id
_entity_poly.type
_entity_poly.pdbx_seq_one_letter_code
_entity_poly.pdbx_strand_id
1 'polypeptide(L)'
;IELTGVYSNNYDGSLNMANGFPVFATVIMANHIIKKDNKYATKNLTDEDVKAIIALSKDERIGERIVASVAPSIFGHEDIKRAIAMSLFGGQSKNPGDKHKVRGDINVLICGDPGTAKSQFLKYIEKVASRAIYTTGQGASAVGLTAYVQRSPVTREWTLEAGALVLADKGICLI
;
A
#
# COMPACT_ATOMS: atom_id res chain seq x y z
N ILE A 1 -7.08 -5.12 7.77
CA ILE A 1 -8.14 -4.50 8.59
C ILE A 1 -8.06 -5.10 9.99
N GLU A 2 -8.23 -4.30 11.03
CA GLU A 2 -8.33 -4.72 12.42
C GLU A 2 -9.71 -4.31 12.93
N LEU A 3 -10.40 -5.24 13.58
CA LEU A 3 -11.80 -5.08 13.96
C LEU A 3 -11.94 -5.40 15.45
N THR A 4 -12.49 -4.45 16.20
CA THR A 4 -12.96 -4.65 17.56
C THR A 4 -14.46 -4.80 17.51
N GLY A 5 -14.97 -5.88 18.11
CA GLY A 5 -16.39 -6.18 18.07
C GLY A 5 -16.80 -7.11 19.20
N VAL A 6 -18.11 -7.29 19.35
CA VAL A 6 -18.70 -8.21 20.31
C VAL A 6 -19.00 -9.52 19.59
N TYR A 7 -18.45 -10.61 20.10
CA TYR A 7 -18.80 -11.95 19.64
C TYR A 7 -20.23 -12.30 20.07
N SER A 8 -21.04 -12.79 19.14
CA SER A 8 -22.42 -13.21 19.38
C SER A 8 -22.71 -14.49 18.61
N ASN A 9 -23.68 -15.26 19.09
CA ASN A 9 -24.14 -16.48 18.47
C ASN A 9 -25.66 -16.43 18.24
N ASN A 10 -26.10 -16.85 17.07
CA ASN A 10 -27.51 -16.96 16.72
C ASN A 10 -27.88 -18.42 16.48
N TYR A 11 -29.08 -18.79 16.93
CA TYR A 11 -29.65 -20.09 16.61
C TYR A 11 -30.14 -20.09 15.16
N ASP A 12 -29.66 -21.02 14.35
CA ASP A 12 -30.10 -21.22 12.98
C ASP A 12 -30.56 -22.67 12.79
N GLY A 13 -31.87 -22.85 12.59
CA GLY A 13 -32.48 -24.17 12.40
C GLY A 13 -31.99 -24.88 11.13
N SER A 14 -31.53 -24.13 10.12
CA SER A 14 -31.03 -24.71 8.87
C SER A 14 -29.67 -25.42 9.05
N LEU A 15 -28.77 -24.81 9.84
CA LEU A 15 -27.48 -25.39 10.23
C LEU A 15 -27.64 -26.66 11.07
N ASN A 16 -28.68 -26.71 11.90
CA ASN A 16 -28.96 -27.87 12.75
C ASN A 16 -29.49 -29.07 11.95
N MET A 17 -30.35 -28.83 10.95
CA MET A 17 -30.83 -29.89 10.07
C MET A 17 -29.71 -30.47 9.19
N ALA A 18 -28.77 -29.64 8.74
CA ALA A 18 -27.65 -30.09 7.92
C ALA A 18 -26.61 -30.90 8.72
N ASN A 19 -26.34 -30.52 9.98
CA ASN A 19 -25.29 -31.14 10.78
C ASN A 19 -25.79 -32.25 11.73
N GLY A 20 -27.10 -32.31 12.03
CA GLY A 20 -27.70 -33.35 12.89
C GLY A 20 -27.47 -33.16 14.40
N PHE A 21 -26.90 -32.03 14.80
CA PHE A 21 -26.71 -31.60 16.19
C PHE A 21 -26.81 -30.07 16.28
N PRO A 22 -27.10 -29.49 17.48
CA PRO A 22 -27.25 -28.05 17.61
C PRO A 22 -25.92 -27.31 17.38
N VAL A 23 -25.83 -26.62 16.25
CA VAL A 23 -24.74 -25.73 15.82
C VAL A 23 -25.28 -24.30 15.79
N PHE A 24 -24.56 -23.39 16.45
CA PHE A 24 -24.89 -21.97 16.44
C PHE A 24 -24.12 -21.25 15.34
N ALA A 25 -24.77 -20.32 14.64
CA ALA A 25 -24.11 -19.40 13.73
C ALA A 25 -23.31 -18.38 14.53
N THR A 26 -22.03 -18.22 14.22
CA THR A 26 -21.15 -17.27 14.90
C THR A 26 -21.10 -15.96 14.13
N VAL A 27 -21.30 -14.84 14.84
CA VAL A 27 -21.31 -13.50 14.25
C VAL A 27 -20.48 -12.57 15.12
N ILE A 28 -19.67 -11.72 14.50
CA ILE A 28 -18.95 -10.65 15.20
C ILE A 28 -19.66 -9.34 14.89
N MET A 29 -20.30 -8.74 15.90
CA MET A 29 -20.88 -7.40 15.78
C MET A 29 -19.75 -6.37 15.86
N ALA A 30 -19.41 -5.77 14.72
CA ALA A 30 -18.35 -4.79 14.62
C ALA A 30 -18.70 -3.51 15.40
N ASN A 31 -17.80 -3.07 16.30
CA ASN A 31 -17.93 -1.82 17.02
C ASN A 31 -16.95 -0.76 16.50
N HIS A 32 -15.70 -1.16 16.25
CA HIS A 32 -14.65 -0.27 15.76
C HIS A 32 -13.78 -0.97 14.73
N ILE A 33 -13.43 -0.26 13.66
CA ILE A 33 -12.63 -0.79 12.55
C ILE A 33 -11.45 0.12 12.31
N ILE A 34 -10.25 -0.43 12.47
CA ILE A 34 -8.98 0.24 12.15
C ILE A 34 -8.46 -0.35 10.85
N LYS A 35 -8.21 0.49 9.86
CA LYS A 35 -7.45 0.07 8.68
C LYS A 35 -5.97 0.13 9.02
N LYS A 36 -5.31 -1.04 9.03
CA LYS A 36 -3.84 -1.17 9.22
C LYS A 36 -3.01 -0.55 8.09
N ASP A 37 -3.62 0.12 7.10
CA ASP A 37 -2.87 0.85 6.08
C ASP A 37 -2.23 2.09 6.70
N ASN A 38 -0.94 2.30 6.42
CA ASN A 38 -0.10 3.42 6.88
C ASN A 38 -0.65 4.83 6.57
N LYS A 39 -1.78 4.95 5.87
CA LYS A 39 -2.52 6.20 5.66
C LYS A 39 -2.95 6.89 6.96
N TYR A 40 -3.04 6.16 8.07
CA TYR A 40 -3.40 6.74 9.38
C TYR A 40 -2.23 7.46 10.08
N ALA A 41 -0.97 7.16 9.75
CA ALA A 41 0.18 7.75 10.43
C ALA A 41 0.29 9.27 10.21
N THR A 42 -0.13 9.77 9.05
CA THR A 42 -0.13 11.22 8.74
C THR A 42 -1.25 12.00 9.46
N LYS A 43 -2.28 11.32 10.00
CA LYS A 43 -3.39 12.00 10.69
C LYS A 43 -3.11 12.29 12.18
N ASN A 44 -2.09 11.66 12.77
CA ASN A 44 -1.75 11.81 14.19
C ASN A 44 -0.40 12.50 14.39
N LEU A 45 -0.09 13.53 13.58
CA LEU A 45 1.09 14.36 13.84
C LEU A 45 0.77 15.32 15.00
N THR A 46 1.60 15.29 16.04
CA THR A 46 1.50 16.22 17.16
C THR A 46 2.11 17.58 16.78
N ASP A 47 1.78 18.63 17.55
CA ASP A 47 2.39 19.95 17.35
C ASP A 47 3.92 19.91 17.53
N GLU A 48 4.43 19.00 18.35
CA GLU A 48 5.86 18.77 18.55
C GLU A 48 6.49 18.16 17.29
N ASP A 49 5.84 17.18 16.67
CA ASP A 49 6.30 16.57 15.41
C ASP A 49 6.36 17.62 14.30
N VAL A 50 5.33 18.46 14.18
CA VAL A 50 5.28 19.53 13.18
C VAL A 50 6.43 20.53 13.38
N LYS A 51 6.70 20.93 14.63
CA LYS A 51 7.83 21.80 14.95
C LYS A 51 9.17 21.16 14.58
N ALA A 52 9.34 19.87 14.87
CA ALA A 52 10.55 19.13 14.52
C ALA A 52 10.75 19.05 12.99
N ILE A 53 9.68 18.80 12.23
CA ILE A 53 9.73 18.77 10.76
C ILE A 53 10.14 20.14 10.20
N ILE A 54 9.57 21.23 10.70
CA ILE A 54 9.91 22.59 10.25
C ILE A 54 11.35 22.98 10.63
N ALA A 55 11.83 22.52 11.79
CA ALA A 55 13.22 22.74 12.18
C ALA A 55 14.18 21.98 11.25
N LEU A 56 13.89 20.71 10.94
CA LEU A 56 14.68 19.87 10.04
C LEU A 56 14.65 20.38 8.59
N SER A 57 13.54 20.94 8.12
CA SER A 57 13.44 21.45 6.75
C SER A 57 14.35 22.64 6.46
N LYS A 58 14.90 23.29 7.49
CA LYS A 58 15.85 24.41 7.36
C LYS A 58 17.31 23.95 7.31
N ASP A 59 17.59 22.68 7.52
CA ASP A 59 18.94 22.12 7.42
C ASP A 59 19.37 22.08 5.94
N GLU A 60 20.49 22.72 5.61
CA GLU A 60 21.04 22.76 4.25
C GLU A 60 21.38 21.35 3.72
N ARG A 61 21.67 20.39 4.60
CA ARG A 61 22.01 19.00 4.25
C ARG A 61 20.82 18.05 4.33
N ILE A 62 19.59 18.55 4.47
CA ILE A 62 18.41 17.70 4.64
C ILE A 62 18.24 16.67 3.50
N GLY A 63 18.58 17.05 2.27
CA GLY A 63 18.51 16.15 1.12
C GLY A 63 19.42 14.93 1.28
N GLU A 64 20.67 15.12 1.69
CA GLU A 64 21.62 14.03 1.94
C GLU A 64 21.18 13.17 3.12
N ARG A 65 20.64 13.80 4.18
CA ARG A 65 20.12 13.08 5.34
C ARG A 65 18.94 12.18 5.00
N ILE A 66 18.06 12.62 4.11
CA ILE A 66 16.95 11.81 3.59
C ILE A 66 17.48 10.64 2.78
N VAL A 67 18.45 10.86 1.88
CA VAL A 67 19.02 9.77 1.07
C VAL A 67 19.70 8.73 1.96
N ALA A 68 20.45 9.18 2.98
CA ALA A 68 21.10 8.29 3.95
C ALA A 68 20.11 7.50 4.81
N SER A 69 18.88 8.01 5.02
CA SER A 69 17.85 7.31 5.80
C SER A 69 17.10 6.26 4.98
N VAL A 70 17.22 6.26 3.64
CA VAL A 70 16.62 5.24 2.76
C VAL A 70 17.47 3.97 2.78
N ALA A 71 16.84 2.87 3.19
CA ALA A 71 17.44 1.54 3.30
C ALA A 71 18.84 1.55 3.96
N PRO A 72 18.94 2.00 5.24
CA PRO A 72 20.23 2.19 5.91
C PRO A 72 20.98 0.87 6.14
N SER A 73 20.29 -0.26 6.05
CA SER A 73 20.89 -1.60 6.13
C SER A 73 21.68 -2.00 4.88
N ILE A 74 21.55 -1.28 3.77
CA ILE A 74 22.26 -1.55 2.51
C ILE A 74 23.39 -0.54 2.38
N PHE A 75 24.62 -1.05 2.31
CA PHE A 75 25.81 -0.22 2.12
C PHE A 75 25.93 0.28 0.67
N GLY A 76 26.33 1.54 0.51
CA GLY A 76 26.54 2.17 -0.81
C GLY A 76 25.25 2.45 -1.59
N HIS A 77 25.37 2.44 -2.92
CA HIS A 77 24.28 2.69 -3.87
C HIS A 77 23.56 4.04 -3.68
N GLU A 78 24.33 5.11 -3.41
CA GLU A 78 23.77 6.44 -3.12
C GLU A 78 22.86 6.98 -4.24
N ASP A 79 23.20 6.73 -5.51
CA ASP A 79 22.37 7.15 -6.64
C ASP A 79 21.03 6.41 -6.68
N ILE A 80 21.02 5.11 -6.35
CA ILE A 80 19.79 4.30 -6.29
C ILE A 80 18.92 4.77 -5.12
N LYS A 81 19.52 4.99 -3.94
CA LYS A 81 18.82 5.53 -2.77
C LYS A 81 18.21 6.90 -3.06
N ARG A 82 18.94 7.77 -3.76
CA ARG A 82 18.46 9.09 -4.17
C ARG A 82 17.30 8.99 -5.17
N ALA A 83 17.39 8.10 -6.17
CA ALA A 83 16.30 7.86 -7.11
C ALA A 83 15.03 7.34 -6.39
N ILE A 84 15.19 6.40 -5.46
CA ILE A 84 14.10 5.90 -4.63
C ILE A 84 13.48 7.01 -3.77
N ALA A 85 14.31 7.82 -3.10
CA ALA A 85 13.84 8.95 -2.31
C ALA A 85 12.98 9.91 -3.15
N MET A 86 13.47 10.32 -4.32
CA MET A 86 12.71 11.19 -5.23
C MET A 86 11.40 10.54 -5.69
N SER A 87 11.41 9.23 -5.97
CA SER A 87 10.20 8.49 -6.34
C SER A 87 9.18 8.39 -5.20
N LEU A 88 9.63 8.31 -3.94
CA LEU A 88 8.75 8.25 -2.76
C LEU A 88 8.05 9.58 -2.49
N PHE A 89 8.77 10.71 -2.65
CA PHE A 89 8.16 12.04 -2.53
C PHE A 89 7.26 12.37 -3.72
N GLY A 90 7.64 11.91 -4.91
CA GLY A 90 6.92 12.16 -6.15
C GLY A 90 7.00 13.62 -6.61
N GLY A 91 6.40 13.89 -7.75
CA GLY A 91 6.24 15.24 -8.31
C GLY A 91 4.79 15.71 -8.30
N GLN A 92 4.57 16.95 -8.73
CA GLN A 92 3.23 17.53 -8.82
C GLN A 92 2.64 17.29 -10.20
N SER A 93 1.47 16.65 -10.26
CA SER A 93 0.69 16.58 -11.50
C SER A 93 0.13 17.96 -11.85
N LYS A 94 0.25 18.35 -13.12
CA LYS A 94 -0.19 19.65 -13.62
C LYS A 94 -1.29 19.46 -14.66
N ASN A 95 -2.24 20.39 -14.75
CA ASN A 95 -3.27 20.37 -15.79
C ASN A 95 -3.33 21.74 -16.49
N PRO A 96 -2.40 22.03 -17.43
CA PRO A 96 -2.35 23.33 -18.08
C PRO A 96 -3.62 23.59 -18.90
N GLY A 97 -4.41 24.57 -18.49
CA GLY A 97 -5.62 25.02 -19.19
C GLY A 97 -6.71 23.96 -19.29
N ASP A 98 -6.78 23.01 -18.34
CA ASP A 98 -7.77 21.94 -18.26
C ASP A 98 -7.89 21.02 -19.48
N LYS A 99 -6.88 21.00 -20.35
CA LYS A 99 -6.88 20.19 -21.59
C LYS A 99 -6.27 18.80 -21.40
N HIS A 100 -5.22 18.68 -20.60
CA HIS A 100 -4.50 17.41 -20.42
C HIS A 100 -3.75 17.38 -19.08
N LYS A 101 -3.86 16.24 -18.39
CA LYS A 101 -3.14 16.01 -17.14
C LYS A 101 -1.72 15.54 -17.41
N VAL A 102 -0.74 16.35 -17.04
CA VAL A 102 0.68 16.00 -17.02
C VAL A 102 0.98 15.20 -15.76
N ARG A 103 1.64 14.05 -15.95
CA ARG A 103 2.01 13.12 -14.88
C ARG A 103 3.05 13.75 -13.94
N GLY A 104 2.83 13.61 -12.63
CA GLY A 104 3.78 14.00 -11.59
C GLY A 104 4.58 12.84 -11.01
N ASP A 105 4.10 11.60 -11.17
CA ASP A 105 4.73 10.42 -10.58
C ASP A 105 5.98 10.00 -11.36
N ILE A 106 7.02 9.59 -10.65
CA ILE A 106 8.31 9.16 -11.21
C ILE A 106 8.34 7.63 -11.25
N ASN A 107 8.72 7.06 -12.40
CA ASN A 107 8.99 5.63 -12.53
C ASN A 107 10.49 5.38 -12.42
N VAL A 108 10.89 4.39 -11.62
CA VAL A 108 12.29 4.00 -11.43
C VAL A 108 12.45 2.53 -11.81
N LEU A 109 13.47 2.24 -12.64
CA LEU A 109 13.89 0.87 -12.97
C LEU A 109 15.27 0.62 -12.35
N ILE A 110 15.38 -0.41 -11.52
CA ILE A 110 16.65 -0.84 -10.93
C ILE A 110 17.11 -2.12 -11.64
N CYS A 111 18.07 -1.98 -12.56
CA CYS A 111 18.68 -3.10 -13.27
C CYS A 111 20.13 -3.30 -12.82
N GLY A 112 20.56 -4.55 -12.65
CA GLY A 112 21.94 -4.88 -12.26
C GLY A 112 22.09 -6.35 -11.88
N ASP A 113 23.30 -6.74 -11.50
CA ASP A 113 23.68 -8.15 -11.30
C ASP A 113 22.92 -8.86 -10.18
N PRO A 114 22.64 -10.17 -10.28
CA PRO A 114 22.07 -10.95 -9.18
C PRO A 114 22.86 -10.74 -7.88
N GLY A 115 22.16 -10.62 -6.74
CA GLY A 115 22.80 -10.45 -5.44
C GLY A 115 23.06 -9.00 -4.98
N THR A 116 22.77 -7.98 -5.80
CA THR A 116 23.00 -6.55 -5.44
C THR A 116 21.90 -5.90 -4.58
N ALA A 117 21.25 -6.65 -3.67
CA ALA A 117 20.22 -6.17 -2.75
C ALA A 117 18.97 -5.48 -3.37
N LYS A 118 18.76 -5.53 -4.70
CA LYS A 118 17.61 -4.91 -5.40
C LYS A 118 16.25 -5.22 -4.75
N SER A 119 15.97 -6.50 -4.48
CA SER A 119 14.71 -6.91 -3.84
C SER A 119 14.58 -6.41 -2.40
N GLN A 120 15.69 -6.15 -1.71
CA GLN A 120 15.67 -5.57 -0.36
C GLN A 120 15.30 -4.09 -0.38
N PHE A 121 15.72 -3.34 -1.41
CA PHE A 121 15.23 -1.97 -1.62
C PHE A 121 13.71 -1.94 -1.80
N LEU A 122 13.14 -2.84 -2.63
CA LEU A 122 11.69 -2.92 -2.83
C LEU A 122 10.94 -3.25 -1.52
N LYS A 123 11.42 -4.23 -0.75
CA LYS A 123 10.84 -4.58 0.57
C LYS A 123 10.95 -3.46 1.60
N TYR A 124 12.00 -2.64 1.54
CA TYR A 124 12.11 -1.47 2.39
C TYR A 124 11.06 -0.42 2.01
N ILE A 125 10.90 -0.13 0.71
CA ILE A 125 9.91 0.82 0.21
C ILE A 125 8.49 0.39 0.58
N GLU A 126 8.18 -0.91 0.47
CA GLU A 126 6.88 -1.48 0.85
C GLU A 126 6.47 -1.10 2.28
N LYS A 127 7.43 -1.10 3.22
CA LYS A 127 7.18 -0.78 4.63
C LYS A 127 7.08 0.72 4.90
N VAL A 128 7.84 1.53 4.17
CA VAL A 128 7.94 2.98 4.42
C VAL A 128 6.84 3.76 3.70
N ALA A 129 6.43 3.31 2.51
CA ALA A 129 5.40 3.97 1.74
C ALA A 129 4.03 3.95 2.46
N SER A 130 3.27 5.03 2.33
CA SER A 130 1.92 5.14 2.92
C SER A 130 0.90 4.19 2.29
N ARG A 131 1.11 3.87 1.01
CA ARG A 131 0.37 2.90 0.22
C ARG A 131 1.33 2.25 -0.77
N ALA A 132 1.64 0.98 -0.56
CA ALA A 132 2.42 0.18 -1.49
C ALA A 132 1.72 -1.14 -1.78
N ILE A 133 1.80 -1.58 -3.03
CA ILE A 133 1.44 -2.94 -3.45
C ILE A 133 2.69 -3.58 -4.02
N TYR A 134 3.10 -4.68 -3.41
CA TYR A 134 4.22 -5.50 -3.88
C TYR A 134 3.65 -6.69 -4.67
N THR A 135 4.05 -6.81 -5.94
CA THR A 135 3.63 -7.92 -6.81
C THR A 135 4.84 -8.60 -7.41
N THR A 136 4.82 -9.94 -7.46
CA THR A 136 5.89 -10.73 -8.07
C THR A 136 5.30 -11.87 -8.90
N GLY A 137 6.04 -12.32 -9.91
CA GLY A 137 5.69 -13.52 -10.68
C GLY A 137 4.32 -13.41 -11.37
N GLN A 138 3.43 -14.40 -11.14
CA GLN A 138 2.12 -14.48 -11.79
C GLN A 138 1.15 -13.34 -11.43
N GLY A 139 1.38 -12.65 -10.30
CA GLY A 139 0.62 -11.45 -9.92
C GLY A 139 0.95 -10.21 -10.75
N ALA A 140 2.08 -10.22 -11.48
CA ALA A 140 2.49 -9.18 -12.41
C ALA A 140 2.00 -9.44 -13.85
N SER A 141 0.93 -10.23 -14.01
CA SER A 141 0.28 -10.39 -15.31
C SER A 141 -0.48 -9.11 -15.71
N ALA A 142 -0.67 -8.88 -17.01
CA ALA A 142 -1.40 -7.71 -17.52
C ALA A 142 -2.80 -7.57 -16.87
N VAL A 143 -3.44 -8.72 -16.62
CA VAL A 143 -4.77 -8.84 -15.99
C VAL A 143 -4.68 -8.54 -14.49
N GLY A 144 -3.67 -9.08 -13.79
CA GLY A 144 -3.46 -8.85 -12.35
C GLY A 144 -3.01 -7.42 -12.00
N LEU A 145 -2.33 -6.73 -12.90
CA LEU A 145 -1.89 -5.35 -12.70
C LEU A 145 -3.01 -4.33 -12.94
N THR A 146 -3.90 -4.58 -13.90
CA THR A 146 -4.92 -3.62 -14.34
C THR A 146 -6.25 -3.84 -13.63
N ALA A 147 -7.15 -4.61 -14.22
CA ALA A 147 -8.43 -5.02 -13.66
C ALA A 147 -8.90 -6.28 -14.38
N TYR A 148 -9.74 -7.07 -13.73
CA TYR A 148 -10.33 -8.26 -14.33
C TYR A 148 -11.78 -8.45 -13.94
N VAL A 149 -12.48 -9.28 -14.72
CA VAL A 149 -13.88 -9.57 -14.50
C VAL A 149 -13.99 -10.99 -13.97
N GLN A 150 -14.66 -11.15 -12.84
CA GLN A 150 -14.95 -12.42 -12.21
C GLN A 150 -16.46 -12.64 -12.17
N ARG A 151 -16.90 -13.89 -12.30
CA ARG A 151 -18.31 -14.25 -12.12
C ARG A 151 -18.54 -14.66 -10.67
N SER A 152 -19.46 -13.98 -9.99
CA SER A 152 -19.84 -14.32 -8.62
C SER A 152 -20.42 -15.74 -8.57
N PRO A 153 -19.93 -16.65 -7.71
CA PRO A 153 -20.45 -18.01 -7.63
C PRO A 153 -21.87 -18.06 -7.06
N VAL A 154 -22.27 -17.03 -6.30
CA VAL A 154 -23.58 -16.95 -5.63
C VAL A 154 -24.61 -16.26 -6.52
N THR A 155 -24.32 -15.05 -6.98
CA THR A 155 -25.28 -14.25 -7.76
C THR A 155 -25.23 -14.56 -9.26
N ARG A 156 -24.18 -15.25 -9.73
CA ARG A 156 -23.88 -15.51 -11.15
C ARG A 156 -23.71 -14.25 -12.01
N GLU A 157 -23.60 -13.08 -11.38
CA GLU A 157 -23.36 -11.80 -12.01
C GLU A 157 -21.87 -11.57 -12.25
N TRP A 158 -21.56 -10.72 -13.22
CA TRP A 158 -20.20 -10.29 -13.51
C TRP A 158 -19.80 -9.15 -12.58
N THR A 159 -18.72 -9.35 -11.84
CA THR A 159 -18.13 -8.37 -10.93
C THR A 159 -16.75 -7.97 -11.41
N LEU A 160 -16.41 -6.68 -11.30
CA LEU A 160 -15.11 -6.15 -11.69
C LEU A 160 -14.19 -6.07 -10.48
N GLU A 161 -13.04 -6.75 -10.54
CA GLU A 161 -12.00 -6.71 -9.51
C GLU A 161 -10.83 -5.84 -9.97
N ALA A 162 -10.35 -5.03 -9.03
CA ALA A 162 -9.25 -4.09 -9.25
C ALA A 162 -7.91 -4.81 -9.15
N GLY A 163 -7.03 -4.60 -10.14
CA GLY A 163 -5.66 -5.09 -10.12
C GLY A 163 -4.71 -4.21 -9.29
N ALA A 164 -3.45 -4.62 -9.23
CA ALA A 164 -2.44 -4.03 -8.35
C ALA A 164 -2.25 -2.52 -8.55
N LEU A 165 -2.28 -2.00 -9.79
CA LEU A 165 -2.10 -0.57 -10.08
C LEU A 165 -3.28 0.27 -9.57
N VAL A 166 -4.50 -0.26 -9.70
CA VAL A 166 -5.71 0.40 -9.18
C VAL A 166 -5.70 0.39 -7.65
N LEU A 167 -5.27 -0.73 -7.06
CA LEU A 167 -5.08 -0.87 -5.62
C LEU A 167 -3.90 -0.03 -5.09
N ALA A 168 -2.97 0.39 -5.94
CA ALA A 168 -1.84 1.26 -5.60
C ALA A 168 -2.06 2.74 -5.95
N ASP A 169 -3.27 3.16 -6.36
CA ASP A 169 -3.53 4.55 -6.77
C ASP A 169 -3.07 5.59 -5.72
N LYS A 170 -2.40 6.66 -6.18
CA LYS A 170 -1.71 7.66 -5.35
C LYS A 170 -0.72 7.07 -4.34
N GLY A 171 -0.17 5.90 -4.65
CA GLY A 171 0.84 5.20 -3.89
C GLY A 171 1.91 4.65 -4.83
N ILE A 172 2.53 3.54 -4.44
CA ILE A 172 3.64 2.95 -5.18
C ILE A 172 3.31 1.49 -5.51
N CYS A 173 3.48 1.12 -6.77
CA CYS A 173 3.44 -0.27 -7.20
C CYS A 173 4.88 -0.76 -7.36
N LEU A 174 5.23 -1.84 -6.66
CA LEU A 174 6.54 -2.46 -6.68
C LEU A 174 6.44 -3.77 -7.46
N ILE A 175 7.31 -3.94 -8.46
CA ILE A 175 7.34 -5.08 -9.39
C ILE A 175 8.74 -5.68 -9.36
#